data_AF-A0AB34IW40-F1
#
_entry.id   AF-A0AB34IW40-F1
#
_cell.length_a   1.000
_cell.length_b   1.000
_cell.length_c   1.000
_cell.angle_alpha   90.00
_cell.angle_beta   90.00
_cell.angle_gamma   90.00
#
_symmetry.space_group_name_H-M   'P 1'
#
loop_
_entity.id
_entity.type
_entity.pdbx_description
1 polymer ?
#
loop_
_entity_poly.entity_id
_entity_poly.type
_entity_poly.pdbx_seq_one_letter_code
_entity_poly.pdbx_strand_id
1 'polypeptide(L)'
;MLSALLGLPALVAPSTSRWRQAVYIEDTDAFGMTFYANYLRFYERAVCHSLGMSGCARAARSEGALIGVDALTGMRYSSPALLGDEIDAFVSVRGQDALGRIVCEATLVRASDAAVLNRVSDLRVAFRALCDGSRRDPPWAYLQCHSELPLLQPTGVSADGVPPFVSLPTGLALQADELGGHGALTMHTALRYFERQRTRLIGGPEELKLLQEEGINVVVGRVDRAELFDDAASSTLGVPVELRCRLLLRARNTIVVFEQWMLNAETSTPLARADITCLCMNASDGKMAAVPKRLRENLSRWQI
;
A
#
# COMPACT_ATOMS: atom_id res chain seq x y z
N MET A 1 -25.53 1.23 -20.96
CA MET A 1 -25.34 0.70 -22.33
C MET A 1 -23.92 0.20 -22.62
N LEU A 2 -22.86 0.64 -21.91
CA LEU A 2 -21.48 0.14 -22.14
C LEU A 2 -21.08 -1.16 -21.41
N SER A 3 -21.79 -1.60 -20.37
CA SER A 3 -21.51 -2.90 -19.71
C SER A 3 -21.64 -4.09 -20.67
N ALA A 4 -22.53 -3.99 -21.66
CA ALA A 4 -22.73 -5.00 -22.70
C ALA A 4 -21.60 -5.04 -23.75
N LEU A 5 -20.92 -3.92 -24.02
CA LEU A 5 -19.82 -3.84 -25.00
C LEU A 5 -18.49 -4.37 -24.43
N LEU A 6 -18.31 -4.29 -23.12
CA LEU A 6 -17.12 -4.77 -22.44
C LEU A 6 -17.28 -6.18 -21.84
N GLY A 7 -18.43 -6.83 -21.96
CA GLY A 7 -18.64 -8.17 -21.39
C GLY A 7 -18.30 -8.27 -19.89
N LEU A 8 -18.22 -7.13 -19.20
CA LEU A 8 -18.07 -7.05 -17.76
C LEU A 8 -19.46 -7.30 -17.18
N PRO A 9 -19.60 -8.18 -16.18
CA PRO A 9 -20.91 -8.49 -15.62
C PRO A 9 -21.62 -7.19 -15.20
N ALA A 10 -22.92 -7.10 -15.54
CA ALA A 10 -23.77 -6.01 -15.07
C ALA A 10 -23.57 -5.82 -13.56
N LEU A 11 -23.42 -4.56 -13.12
CA LEU A 11 -23.22 -4.09 -11.73
C LEU A 11 -22.86 -5.23 -10.77
N VAL A 12 -21.58 -5.36 -10.42
CA VAL A 12 -21.08 -6.46 -9.57
C VAL A 12 -22.00 -6.63 -8.36
N ALA A 13 -22.91 -7.60 -8.45
CA ALA A 13 -23.69 -8.04 -7.32
C ALA A 13 -22.68 -8.53 -6.27
N PRO A 14 -23.00 -8.46 -4.97
CA PRO A 14 -22.10 -8.95 -3.94
C PRO A 14 -21.66 -10.39 -4.26
N SER A 15 -20.43 -10.54 -4.73
CA SER A 15 -19.90 -11.80 -5.21
C SER A 15 -18.57 -12.03 -4.53
N THR A 16 -18.43 -13.19 -3.89
CA THR A 16 -17.16 -13.63 -3.32
C THR A 16 -16.47 -14.55 -4.32
N SER A 17 -15.30 -14.13 -4.81
CA SER A 17 -14.44 -14.97 -5.64
C SER A 17 -13.29 -15.54 -4.82
N ARG A 18 -12.85 -16.75 -5.16
CA ARG A 18 -11.61 -17.33 -4.69
C ARG A 18 -10.62 -17.45 -5.86
N TRP A 19 -9.39 -17.00 -5.65
CA TRP A 19 -8.31 -17.14 -6.63
C TRP A 19 -7.04 -17.65 -5.96
N ARG A 20 -6.48 -18.74 -6.46
CA ARG A 20 -5.25 -19.33 -5.92
C ARG A 20 -4.03 -18.80 -6.65
N GLN A 21 -2.99 -18.45 -5.91
CA GLN A 21 -1.76 -17.83 -6.40
C GLN A 21 -0.56 -18.46 -5.69
N ALA A 22 0.51 -18.74 -6.43
CA ALA A 22 1.79 -19.13 -5.84
C ALA A 22 2.60 -17.89 -5.43
N VAL A 23 3.39 -18.02 -4.37
CA VAL A 23 4.39 -17.04 -3.95
C VAL A 23 5.70 -17.33 -4.67
N TYR A 24 6.15 -16.39 -5.48
CA TYR A 24 7.42 -16.50 -6.20
C TYR A 24 8.52 -15.65 -5.56
N ILE A 25 9.75 -15.78 -6.07
CA ILE A 25 10.92 -15.09 -5.52
C ILE A 25 10.75 -13.56 -5.56
N GLU A 26 10.08 -13.03 -6.57
CA GLU A 26 9.78 -11.62 -6.75
C GLU A 26 8.79 -11.06 -5.70
N ASP A 27 8.00 -11.95 -5.09
CA ASP A 27 7.10 -11.60 -4.00
C ASP A 27 7.84 -11.51 -2.66
N THR A 28 9.03 -12.11 -2.54
CA THR A 28 9.79 -12.21 -1.28
C THR A 28 10.85 -11.12 -1.11
N ASP A 29 11.16 -10.80 0.14
CA ASP A 29 12.30 -9.95 0.52
C ASP A 29 13.55 -10.78 0.85
N ALA A 30 14.63 -10.09 1.24
CA ALA A 30 15.90 -10.72 1.60
C ALA A 30 15.81 -11.70 2.79
N PHE A 31 14.68 -11.72 3.52
CA PHE A 31 14.43 -12.63 4.62
C PHE A 31 13.60 -13.86 4.21
N GLY A 32 13.33 -14.04 2.91
CA GLY A 32 12.59 -15.19 2.37
C GLY A 32 11.10 -15.15 2.68
N MET A 33 10.59 -14.02 3.16
CA MET A 33 9.17 -13.78 3.43
C MET A 33 8.60 -12.82 2.39
N THR A 34 7.29 -12.90 2.15
CA THR A 34 6.60 -11.95 1.28
C THR A 34 6.74 -10.54 1.83
N PHE A 35 7.32 -9.64 1.02
CA PHE A 35 7.43 -8.22 1.38
C PHE A 35 6.04 -7.62 1.62
N TYR A 36 5.85 -6.84 2.69
CA TYR A 36 4.51 -6.40 3.12
C TYR A 36 3.70 -5.70 1.99
N ALA A 37 4.34 -4.84 1.18
CA ALA A 37 3.65 -4.18 0.08
C ALA A 37 3.28 -5.14 -1.07
N ASN A 38 4.01 -6.25 -1.25
CA ASN A 38 3.75 -7.24 -2.30
C ASN A 38 2.40 -7.96 -2.09
N TYR A 39 1.85 -7.97 -0.87
CA TYR A 39 0.51 -8.52 -0.66
C TYR A 39 -0.59 -7.78 -1.45
N LEU A 40 -0.39 -6.49 -1.75
CA LEU A 40 -1.32 -5.73 -2.60
C LEU A 40 -1.38 -6.31 -4.01
N ARG A 41 -0.27 -6.85 -4.53
CA ARG A 41 -0.24 -7.49 -5.86
C ARG A 41 -1.06 -8.76 -5.91
N PHE A 42 -1.17 -9.52 -4.82
CA PHE A 42 -2.08 -10.66 -4.75
C PHE A 42 -3.54 -10.22 -4.80
N TYR A 43 -3.87 -9.11 -4.13
CA TYR A 43 -5.22 -8.54 -4.18
C TYR A 43 -5.56 -7.96 -5.55
N GLU A 44 -4.67 -7.22 -6.19
CA GLU A 44 -4.88 -6.67 -7.54
C GLU A 44 -5.15 -7.78 -8.56
N ARG A 45 -4.34 -8.86 -8.52
CA ARG A 45 -4.53 -10.06 -9.34
C ARG A 45 -5.88 -10.72 -9.06
N ALA A 46 -6.25 -10.89 -7.79
CA ALA A 46 -7.51 -11.52 -7.40
C ALA A 46 -8.75 -10.67 -7.79
N VAL A 47 -8.68 -9.34 -7.66
CA VAL A 47 -9.76 -8.45 -8.10
C VAL A 47 -9.89 -8.47 -9.61
N CYS A 48 -8.78 -8.39 -10.36
CA CYS A 48 -8.85 -8.51 -11.81
C CYS A 48 -9.40 -9.88 -12.25
N HIS A 49 -9.02 -10.97 -11.58
CA HIS A 49 -9.62 -12.28 -11.81
C HIS A 49 -11.14 -12.27 -11.56
N SER A 50 -11.60 -11.66 -10.46
CA SER A 50 -13.02 -11.52 -10.13
C SER A 50 -13.80 -10.70 -11.16
N LEU A 51 -13.17 -9.69 -11.76
CA LEU A 51 -13.77 -8.84 -12.81
C LEU A 51 -13.72 -9.49 -14.21
N GLY A 52 -12.96 -10.56 -14.36
CA GLY A 52 -12.72 -11.25 -15.61
C GLY A 52 -11.40 -10.83 -16.25
N MET A 53 -10.43 -11.76 -16.26
CA MET A 53 -9.08 -11.51 -16.78
C MET A 53 -9.08 -11.02 -18.24
N SER A 54 -9.92 -11.59 -19.10
CA SER A 54 -10.05 -11.15 -20.49
C SER A 54 -10.49 -9.68 -20.61
N GLY A 55 -11.35 -9.23 -19.68
CA GLY A 55 -11.81 -7.85 -19.57
C GLY A 55 -10.66 -6.92 -19.21
N CYS A 56 -9.93 -7.20 -18.12
CA CYS A 56 -8.78 -6.38 -17.76
C CYS A 56 -7.69 -6.39 -18.85
N ALA A 57 -7.42 -7.56 -19.45
CA ALA A 57 -6.38 -7.69 -20.46
C ALA A 57 -6.70 -6.90 -21.74
N ARG A 58 -7.99 -6.84 -22.12
CA ARG A 58 -8.42 -5.95 -23.20
C ARG A 58 -8.25 -4.50 -22.80
N ALA A 59 -8.73 -4.07 -21.62
CA ALA A 59 -8.57 -2.70 -21.15
C ALA A 59 -7.09 -2.25 -21.17
N ALA A 60 -6.19 -3.13 -20.74
CA ALA A 60 -4.75 -2.90 -20.82
C ALA A 60 -4.26 -2.69 -22.26
N ARG A 61 -4.67 -3.54 -23.21
CA ARG A 61 -4.20 -3.50 -24.61
C ARG A 61 -4.85 -2.40 -25.46
N SER A 62 -6.14 -2.11 -25.26
CA SER A 62 -6.88 -1.17 -26.10
C SER A 62 -6.91 0.24 -25.53
N GLU A 63 -6.91 0.37 -24.20
CA GLU A 63 -7.11 1.65 -23.50
C GLU A 63 -5.90 2.03 -22.63
N GLY A 64 -4.89 1.16 -22.55
CA GLY A 64 -3.75 1.38 -21.65
C GLY A 64 -4.11 1.31 -20.17
N ALA A 65 -5.28 0.76 -19.83
CA ALA A 65 -5.81 0.86 -18.48
C ALA A 65 -5.45 -0.38 -17.65
N LEU A 66 -4.76 -0.19 -16.52
CA LEU A 66 -4.37 -1.26 -15.59
C LEU A 66 -5.02 -1.08 -14.23
N ILE A 67 -5.46 -2.19 -13.63
CA ILE A 67 -5.96 -2.18 -12.25
C ILE A 67 -4.80 -1.92 -11.29
N GLY A 68 -5.04 -1.04 -10.32
CA GLY A 68 -4.16 -0.82 -9.17
C GLY A 68 -4.96 -0.53 -7.90
N VAL A 69 -4.32 -0.74 -6.74
CA VAL A 69 -4.86 -0.27 -5.46
C VAL A 69 -4.71 1.24 -5.35
N ASP A 70 -5.82 1.93 -5.14
CA ASP A 70 -5.88 3.37 -4.93
C ASP A 70 -5.97 3.73 -3.45
N ALA A 71 -6.71 2.93 -2.69
CA ALA A 71 -6.81 3.14 -1.26
C ALA A 71 -7.07 1.83 -0.53
N LEU A 72 -6.68 1.78 0.74
CA LEU A 72 -7.08 0.73 1.64
C LEU A 72 -7.18 1.23 3.08
N THR A 73 -8.01 0.55 3.87
CA THR A 73 -8.14 0.79 5.32
C THR A 73 -8.11 -0.52 6.08
N GLY A 74 -7.34 -0.52 7.17
CA GLY A 74 -7.35 -1.60 8.16
C GLY A 74 -6.76 -2.92 7.69
N MET A 75 -5.73 -2.89 6.83
CA MET A 75 -5.04 -4.10 6.42
C MET A 75 -4.17 -4.63 7.56
N ARG A 76 -4.50 -5.81 8.09
CA ARG A 76 -3.81 -6.45 9.23
C ARG A 76 -3.05 -7.69 8.78
N TYR A 77 -1.79 -7.79 9.16
CA TYR A 77 -0.96 -8.97 8.91
C TYR A 77 -1.02 -9.90 10.13
N SER A 78 -1.31 -11.17 9.88
CA SER A 78 -1.48 -12.20 10.91
C SER A 78 -0.45 -13.31 10.80
N SER A 79 0.01 -13.62 9.57
CA SER A 79 1.02 -14.64 9.30
C SER A 79 1.78 -14.27 8.03
N PRO A 80 3.10 -14.54 7.95
CA PRO A 80 3.88 -14.30 6.73
C PRO A 80 3.61 -15.38 5.68
N ALA A 81 3.57 -15.04 4.39
CA ALA A 81 3.71 -16.01 3.31
C ALA A 81 5.19 -16.20 2.95
N LEU A 82 5.58 -17.43 2.67
CA LEU A 82 6.95 -17.83 2.34
C LEU A 82 7.07 -18.21 0.86
N LEU A 83 8.30 -18.19 0.33
CA LEU A 83 8.58 -18.69 -1.02
C LEU A 83 8.01 -20.11 -1.21
N GLY A 84 7.24 -20.32 -2.27
CA GLY A 84 6.62 -21.61 -2.58
C GLY A 84 5.29 -21.87 -1.86
N ASP A 85 4.83 -20.98 -0.97
CA ASP A 85 3.46 -21.05 -0.45
C ASP A 85 2.46 -20.90 -1.60
N GLU A 86 1.35 -21.64 -1.51
CA GLU A 86 0.13 -21.33 -2.26
C GLU A 86 -0.79 -20.47 -1.37
N ILE A 87 -1.35 -19.41 -1.93
CA ILE A 87 -2.25 -18.47 -1.27
C ILE A 87 -3.61 -18.49 -1.96
N ASP A 88 -4.67 -18.69 -1.18
CA ASP A 88 -6.05 -18.45 -1.61
C ASP A 88 -6.44 -17.01 -1.27
N ALA A 89 -6.71 -16.23 -2.30
CA ALA A 89 -7.25 -14.89 -2.20
C ALA A 89 -8.77 -14.92 -2.30
N PHE A 90 -9.43 -14.50 -1.22
CA PHE A 90 -10.88 -14.32 -1.17
C PHE A 90 -11.18 -12.84 -1.31
N VAL A 91 -11.92 -12.48 -2.36
CA VAL A 91 -12.31 -11.09 -2.65
C VAL A 91 -13.82 -11.03 -2.71
N SER A 92 -14.42 -10.13 -1.93
CA SER A 92 -15.84 -9.82 -1.98
C SER A 92 -16.02 -8.39 -2.47
N VAL A 93 -16.46 -8.25 -3.72
CA VAL A 93 -16.81 -6.92 -4.26
C VAL A 93 -18.10 -6.45 -3.60
N ARG A 94 -18.08 -5.24 -3.05
CA ARG A 94 -19.20 -4.61 -2.33
C ARG A 94 -19.95 -3.60 -3.20
N GLY A 95 -19.28 -3.05 -4.21
CA GLY A 95 -19.85 -2.07 -5.13
C GLY A 95 -18.78 -1.11 -5.62
N GLN A 96 -19.20 0.13 -5.88
CA GLN A 96 -18.32 1.23 -6.26
C GLN A 96 -18.53 2.42 -5.32
N ASP A 97 -17.47 3.19 -5.11
CA ASP A 97 -17.57 4.45 -4.37
C ASP A 97 -17.84 5.64 -5.31
N ALA A 98 -17.91 6.81 -4.68
CA ALA A 98 -18.07 8.12 -5.29
C ALA A 98 -17.17 8.41 -6.51
N LEU A 99 -15.94 7.89 -6.48
CA LEU A 99 -14.90 8.12 -7.47
C LEU A 99 -14.87 7.01 -8.52
N GLY A 100 -15.86 6.11 -8.53
CA GLY A 100 -15.90 4.96 -9.42
C GLY A 100 -14.91 3.85 -9.05
N ARG A 101 -14.26 3.92 -7.87
CA ARG A 101 -13.35 2.87 -7.40
C ARG A 101 -14.16 1.67 -6.95
N ILE A 102 -13.68 0.48 -7.29
CA ILE A 102 -14.30 -0.78 -6.89
C ILE A 102 -13.95 -1.04 -5.44
N VAL A 103 -14.97 -1.12 -4.58
CA VAL A 103 -14.82 -1.35 -3.15
C VAL A 103 -14.91 -2.84 -2.87
N CYS A 104 -13.89 -3.38 -2.22
CA CYS A 104 -13.75 -4.79 -1.92
C CYS A 104 -13.43 -5.00 -0.43
N GLU A 105 -13.93 -6.10 0.12
CA GLU A 105 -13.30 -6.75 1.27
C GLU A 105 -12.45 -7.90 0.75
N ALA A 106 -11.28 -8.12 1.34
CA ALA A 106 -10.43 -9.22 0.92
C ALA A 106 -9.64 -9.87 2.05
N THR A 107 -9.33 -11.15 1.87
CA THR A 107 -8.54 -11.95 2.82
C THR A 107 -7.62 -12.87 2.04
N LEU A 108 -6.37 -12.98 2.47
CA LEU A 108 -5.40 -13.94 1.97
C LEU A 108 -5.22 -15.05 3.01
N VAL A 109 -5.29 -16.30 2.55
CA VAL A 109 -5.14 -17.51 3.37
C VAL A 109 -4.10 -18.42 2.75
N ARG A 110 -3.17 -18.95 3.55
CA ARG A 110 -2.23 -19.98 3.08
C ARG A 110 -2.97 -21.28 2.85
N ALA A 111 -2.77 -21.90 1.69
CA ALA A 111 -3.51 -23.08 1.27
C ALA A 111 -3.15 -24.35 2.06
N SER A 112 -1.92 -24.46 2.55
CA SER A 112 -1.40 -25.68 3.21
C SER A 112 -1.99 -25.92 4.60
N ASP A 113 -2.29 -24.86 5.34
CA ASP A 113 -2.71 -24.92 6.75
C ASP A 113 -3.91 -24.03 7.08
N ALA A 114 -4.50 -23.37 6.08
CA ALA A 114 -5.58 -22.39 6.23
C ALA A 114 -5.24 -21.21 7.15
N ALA A 115 -3.95 -20.92 7.38
CA ALA A 115 -3.54 -19.77 8.16
C ALA A 115 -3.93 -18.47 7.44
N VAL A 116 -4.60 -17.58 8.16
CA VAL A 116 -4.90 -16.23 7.66
C VAL A 116 -3.59 -15.46 7.59
N LEU A 117 -3.22 -15.02 6.39
CA LEU A 117 -2.00 -14.24 6.16
C LEU A 117 -2.26 -12.77 6.45
N ASN A 118 -3.27 -12.20 5.80
CA ASN A 118 -3.74 -10.86 6.09
C ASN A 118 -5.22 -10.68 5.70
N ARG A 119 -5.83 -9.60 6.22
CA ARG A 119 -7.19 -9.18 5.89
C ARG A 119 -7.23 -7.69 5.64
N VAL A 120 -8.04 -7.24 4.69
CA VAL A 120 -8.34 -5.84 4.41
C VAL A 120 -9.86 -5.65 4.34
N SER A 121 -10.37 -4.71 5.13
CA SER A 121 -11.82 -4.47 5.27
C SER A 121 -12.38 -3.47 4.26
N ASP A 122 -11.55 -2.55 3.76
CA ASP A 122 -11.90 -1.62 2.68
C ASP A 122 -10.69 -1.56 1.77
N LEU A 123 -10.78 -2.19 0.61
CA LEU A 123 -9.80 -2.14 -0.47
C LEU A 123 -10.46 -1.49 -1.67
N ARG A 124 -9.89 -0.38 -2.13
CA ARG A 124 -10.39 0.39 -3.28
C ARG A 124 -9.41 0.25 -4.42
N VAL A 125 -9.88 -0.36 -5.50
CA VAL A 125 -9.10 -0.49 -6.73
C VAL A 125 -9.74 0.30 -7.86
N ALA A 126 -8.91 0.85 -8.73
CA ALA A 126 -9.35 1.54 -9.94
C ALA A 126 -8.52 1.06 -11.12
N PHE A 127 -9.01 1.31 -12.33
CA PHE A 127 -8.14 1.23 -13.49
C PHE A 127 -7.49 2.59 -13.73
N ARG A 128 -6.19 2.57 -13.98
CA ARG A 128 -5.37 3.73 -14.31
C ARG A 128 -4.92 3.63 -15.76
N ALA A 129 -5.24 4.63 -16.56
CA ALA A 129 -4.81 4.72 -17.95
C ALA A 129 -3.30 4.95 -18.06
N LEU A 130 -2.72 4.53 -19.19
CA LEU A 130 -1.34 4.81 -19.54
C LEU A 130 -1.11 6.32 -19.55
N CYS A 131 -0.03 6.76 -18.94
CA CYS A 131 0.40 8.14 -18.97
C CYS A 131 1.03 8.45 -20.34
N ASP A 132 0.21 8.73 -21.34
CA ASP A 132 0.66 9.27 -22.64
C ASP A 132 0.78 10.81 -22.60
N GLY A 133 0.70 11.42 -21.41
CA GLY A 133 0.61 12.87 -21.23
C GLY A 133 -0.82 13.41 -21.33
N SER A 134 -1.81 12.60 -21.69
CA SER A 134 -3.23 12.92 -21.62
C SER A 134 -3.90 12.09 -20.52
N ARG A 135 -4.46 12.76 -19.51
CA ARG A 135 -5.37 12.09 -18.57
C ARG A 135 -6.55 11.59 -19.39
N ARG A 136 -6.67 10.27 -19.54
CA ARG A 136 -7.91 9.65 -20.02
C ARG A 136 -8.51 8.94 -18.84
N ASP A 137 -9.61 9.49 -18.32
CA ASP A 137 -10.48 8.70 -17.47
C ASP A 137 -10.89 7.47 -18.31
N PRO A 138 -10.88 6.25 -17.74
CA PRO A 138 -11.38 5.09 -18.46
C PRO A 138 -12.80 5.41 -18.97
N PRO A 139 -13.20 5.01 -20.20
CA PRO A 139 -14.49 5.37 -20.80
C PRO A 139 -15.73 4.93 -20.00
N TRP A 140 -15.56 4.19 -18.90
CA TRP A 140 -16.59 3.77 -17.96
C TRP A 140 -16.57 4.51 -16.60
N ALA A 141 -15.74 5.55 -16.43
CA ALA A 141 -15.51 6.27 -15.18
C ALA A 141 -16.65 7.18 -14.67
N TYR A 142 -17.91 6.95 -15.05
CA TYR A 142 -19.02 7.77 -14.54
C TYR A 142 -20.21 6.94 -14.04
N LEU A 143 -20.20 6.68 -12.74
CA LEU A 143 -21.38 6.87 -11.89
C LEU A 143 -20.97 7.84 -10.79
N GLN A 144 -21.22 9.12 -11.01
CA GLN A 144 -20.97 10.17 -10.01
C GLN A 144 -21.83 9.87 -8.78
N CYS A 145 -21.20 9.55 -7.66
CA CYS A 145 -21.81 9.72 -6.36
C CYS A 145 -20.91 10.70 -5.62
N HIS A 146 -21.44 11.82 -5.13
CA HIS A 146 -20.62 12.79 -4.42
C HIS A 146 -20.56 12.37 -2.94
N SER A 147 -19.37 12.01 -2.46
CA SER A 147 -19.10 12.06 -1.02
C SER A 147 -17.64 12.37 -0.78
N GLU A 148 -17.38 13.63 -0.45
CA GLU A 148 -16.06 14.14 -0.06
C GLU A 148 -15.64 13.48 1.26
N LEU A 149 -14.51 12.77 1.25
CA LEU A 149 -13.73 12.59 2.48
C LEU A 149 -12.83 13.81 2.61
N PRO A 150 -12.74 14.47 3.78
CA PRO A 150 -11.88 15.64 3.93
C PRO A 150 -10.42 15.27 3.65
N LEU A 151 -9.85 15.87 2.62
CA LEU A 151 -8.41 15.90 2.39
C LEU A 151 -7.79 16.78 3.48
N LEU A 152 -7.37 16.19 4.59
CA LEU A 152 -6.46 16.87 5.51
C LEU A 152 -5.10 16.96 4.80
N GLN A 153 -4.88 18.06 4.06
CA GLN A 153 -3.55 18.38 3.58
C GLN A 153 -2.60 18.49 4.79
N PRO A 154 -1.32 18.11 4.65
CA PRO A 154 -0.34 18.28 5.72
C PRO A 154 -0.10 19.78 5.94
N THR A 155 -0.96 20.43 6.74
CA THR A 155 -0.74 21.79 7.20
C THR A 155 0.45 21.78 8.15
N GLY A 156 1.48 22.57 7.85
CA GLY A 156 2.71 22.69 8.65
C GLY A 156 2.56 23.31 10.04
N VAL A 157 1.35 23.32 10.60
CA VAL A 157 1.07 23.81 11.95
C VAL A 157 0.66 22.61 12.80
N SER A 158 1.54 22.18 13.71
CA SER A 158 1.17 21.23 14.75
C SER A 158 0.13 21.88 15.66
N ALA A 159 -1.02 21.22 15.85
CA ALA A 159 -1.81 21.48 17.04
C ALA A 159 -0.95 21.16 18.29
N ASP A 160 -1.13 21.92 19.38
CA ASP A 160 -0.36 21.74 20.61
C ASP A 160 -0.26 20.26 21.01
N GLY A 161 0.96 19.72 21.03
CA GLY A 161 1.27 18.34 21.41
C GLY A 161 1.34 17.30 20.26
N VAL A 162 1.13 17.68 19.00
CA VAL A 162 1.34 16.79 17.83
C VAL A 162 2.78 16.94 17.30
N PRO A 163 3.58 15.86 17.17
CA PRO A 163 4.93 15.95 16.63
C PRO A 163 4.96 16.52 15.20
N PRO A 164 5.97 17.32 14.82
CA PRO A 164 6.09 17.83 13.46
C PRO A 164 6.42 16.71 12.47
N PHE A 165 6.32 17.02 11.18
CA PHE A 165 6.80 16.13 10.12
C PHE A 165 8.31 16.24 9.98
N VAL A 166 8.95 15.08 9.84
CA VAL A 166 10.34 14.94 9.44
C VAL A 166 10.42 14.75 7.93
N SER A 167 11.13 15.64 7.25
CA SER A 167 11.49 15.47 5.83
C SER A 167 12.83 14.76 5.70
N LEU A 168 12.92 13.82 4.77
CA LEU A 168 14.21 13.25 4.35
C LEU A 168 14.84 14.12 3.25
N PRO A 169 16.18 14.02 3.01
CA PRO A 169 16.87 14.87 2.05
C PRO A 169 16.24 14.83 0.66
N THR A 170 16.28 15.99 0.01
CA THR A 170 15.87 16.22 -1.38
C THR A 170 16.78 15.47 -2.37
N GLY A 171 16.24 15.12 -3.54
CA GLY A 171 16.95 14.41 -4.61
C GLY A 171 16.43 13.01 -4.94
N LEU A 172 15.29 12.60 -4.38
CA LEU A 172 14.58 11.40 -4.83
C LEU A 172 13.80 11.72 -6.11
N ALA A 173 13.95 10.91 -7.14
CA ALA A 173 13.16 10.99 -8.36
C ALA A 173 12.67 9.59 -8.72
N LEU A 174 11.44 9.50 -9.26
CA LEU A 174 10.86 8.22 -9.68
C LEU A 174 11.69 7.62 -10.82
N GLN A 175 12.08 6.34 -10.68
CA GLN A 175 12.80 5.60 -11.71
C GLN A 175 11.85 4.74 -12.55
N ALA A 176 12.26 4.37 -13.76
CA ALA A 176 11.38 3.69 -14.72
C ALA A 176 10.92 2.31 -14.23
N ASP A 177 11.80 1.57 -13.56
CA ASP A 177 11.54 0.25 -12.97
C ASP A 177 10.66 0.32 -11.71
N GLU A 178 10.47 1.51 -11.14
CA GLU A 178 9.63 1.74 -9.98
C GLU A 178 8.19 2.10 -10.37
N LEU A 179 7.90 2.38 -11.64
CA LEU A 179 6.56 2.75 -12.10
C LEU A 179 5.69 1.51 -12.37
N GLY A 180 4.38 1.70 -12.30
CA GLY A 180 3.43 0.67 -12.74
C GLY A 180 3.53 0.43 -14.25
N GLY A 181 2.94 -0.65 -14.73
CA GLY A 181 2.87 -0.92 -16.19
C GLY A 181 2.13 0.18 -16.99
N HIS A 182 1.44 1.10 -16.30
CA HIS A 182 0.79 2.27 -16.86
C HIS A 182 1.72 3.52 -16.90
N GLY A 183 2.97 3.40 -16.47
CA GLY A 183 3.98 4.47 -16.54
C GLY A 183 3.89 5.56 -15.47
N ALA A 184 3.14 5.33 -14.38
CA ALA A 184 3.06 6.27 -13.25
C ALA A 184 3.20 5.59 -11.89
N LEU A 185 3.31 6.42 -10.85
CA LEU A 185 3.37 6.02 -9.46
C LEU A 185 2.22 5.06 -9.10
N THR A 186 2.56 3.99 -8.38
CA THR A 186 1.58 3.06 -7.81
C THR A 186 1.61 3.10 -6.29
N MET A 187 0.54 2.61 -5.65
CA MET A 187 0.53 2.41 -4.20
C MET A 187 1.68 1.50 -3.74
N HIS A 188 2.01 0.47 -4.53
CA HIS A 188 3.12 -0.43 -4.25
C HIS A 188 4.46 0.31 -4.18
N THR A 189 4.73 1.18 -5.15
CA THR A 189 5.92 2.03 -5.22
C THR A 189 5.97 3.00 -4.04
N ALA A 190 4.86 3.68 -3.76
CA ALA A 190 4.76 4.61 -2.63
C ALA A 190 5.10 3.90 -1.30
N LEU A 191 4.55 2.70 -1.07
CA LEU A 191 4.85 1.89 0.11
C LEU A 191 6.35 1.50 0.19
N ARG A 192 7.03 1.21 -0.93
CA ARG A 192 8.48 0.96 -0.93
C ARG A 192 9.29 2.19 -0.52
N TYR A 193 8.95 3.36 -1.04
CA TYR A 193 9.57 4.62 -0.61
C TYR A 193 9.34 4.89 0.88
N PHE A 194 8.11 4.65 1.35
CA PHE A 194 7.79 4.76 2.76
C PHE A 194 8.59 3.77 3.61
N GLU A 195 8.78 2.53 3.16
CA GLU A 195 9.64 1.57 3.85
C GLU A 195 11.08 2.05 3.97
N ARG A 196 11.70 2.47 2.86
CA ARG A 196 13.06 3.03 2.86
C ARG A 196 13.18 4.20 3.84
N GLN A 197 12.18 5.08 3.89
CA GLN A 197 12.12 6.17 4.87
C GLN A 197 12.04 5.66 6.30
N ARG A 198 11.16 4.69 6.61
CA ARG A 198 11.03 4.12 7.96
C ARG A 198 12.34 3.48 8.41
N THR A 199 12.96 2.68 7.54
CA THR A 199 14.25 2.03 7.83
C THR A 199 15.31 3.06 8.18
N ARG A 200 15.39 4.19 7.46
CA ARG A 200 16.30 5.29 7.81
C ARG A 200 15.97 5.92 9.17
N LEU A 201 14.69 6.15 9.50
CA LEU A 201 14.27 6.73 10.78
C LEU A 201 14.55 5.80 11.97
N ILE A 202 14.45 4.49 11.76
CA ILE A 202 14.75 3.44 12.74
C ILE A 202 16.25 3.43 13.10
N GLY A 203 17.13 3.74 12.15
CA GLY A 203 18.59 3.71 12.30
C GLY A 203 19.34 3.09 11.12
N GLY A 204 18.63 2.72 10.05
CA GLY A 204 19.18 2.09 8.86
C GLY A 204 19.17 0.56 8.90
N PRO A 205 19.65 -0.11 7.84
CA PRO A 205 19.69 -1.56 7.75
C PRO A 205 20.59 -2.21 8.82
N GLU A 206 21.69 -1.56 9.18
CA GLU A 206 22.61 -2.06 10.24
C GLU A 206 21.93 -2.10 11.62
N GLU A 207 21.09 -1.10 11.93
CA GLU A 207 20.30 -1.09 13.17
C GLU A 207 19.28 -2.23 13.18
N LEU A 208 18.57 -2.44 12.07
CA LEU A 208 17.61 -3.55 11.94
C LEU A 208 18.31 -4.90 12.11
N LYS A 209 19.49 -5.08 11.52
CA LYS A 209 20.29 -6.29 11.67
C LYS A 209 20.70 -6.54 13.13
N LEU A 210 21.15 -5.50 13.84
CA LEU A 210 21.52 -5.61 15.25
C LEU A 210 20.32 -5.98 16.14
N LEU A 211 19.15 -5.41 15.88
CA LEU A 211 17.92 -5.80 16.58
C LEU A 211 17.58 -7.28 16.33
N GLN A 212 17.75 -7.77 15.10
CA GLN A 212 17.55 -9.19 14.77
C GLN A 212 18.55 -10.11 15.49
N GLU A 213 19.82 -9.73 15.57
CA GLU A 213 20.85 -10.44 16.32
C GLU A 213 20.54 -10.48 17.84
N GLU A 214 19.90 -9.44 18.35
CA GLU A 214 19.36 -9.37 19.72
C GLU A 214 18.02 -10.14 19.88
N GLY A 215 17.53 -10.79 18.83
CA GLY A 215 16.31 -11.59 18.85
C GLY A 215 15.02 -10.76 18.71
N ILE A 216 15.08 -9.54 18.21
CA ILE A 216 13.93 -8.65 18.00
C ILE A 216 13.73 -8.35 16.50
N ASN A 217 12.58 -8.73 15.98
CA ASN A 217 12.13 -8.38 14.65
C ASN A 217 11.23 -7.15 14.69
N VAL A 218 11.52 -6.14 13.87
CA VAL A 218 10.61 -5.02 13.62
C VAL A 218 9.80 -5.32 12.38
N VAL A 219 8.49 -5.53 12.54
CA VAL A 219 7.60 -5.96 11.45
C VAL A 219 6.45 -4.99 11.25
N VAL A 220 5.93 -4.91 10.02
CA VAL A 220 4.68 -4.20 9.74
C VAL A 220 3.52 -5.08 10.22
N GLY A 221 2.84 -4.67 11.29
CA GLY A 221 1.67 -5.37 11.81
C GLY A 221 0.38 -4.95 11.12
N ARG A 222 0.32 -3.68 10.68
CA ARG A 222 -0.88 -3.12 10.07
C ARG A 222 -0.56 -1.93 9.15
N VAL A 223 -1.34 -1.81 8.07
CA VAL A 223 -1.53 -0.56 7.33
C VAL A 223 -2.90 -0.04 7.71
N ASP A 224 -2.92 1.02 8.53
CA ASP A 224 -4.15 1.59 9.06
C ASP A 224 -4.96 2.26 7.96
N ARG A 225 -4.27 3.03 7.12
CA ARG A 225 -4.79 3.66 5.91
C ARG A 225 -3.65 3.76 4.91
N ALA A 226 -3.95 3.56 3.63
CA ALA A 226 -3.09 4.04 2.55
C ALA A 226 -3.94 4.60 1.43
N GLU A 227 -3.48 5.66 0.79
CA GLU A 227 -4.20 6.35 -0.28
C GLU A 227 -3.23 6.93 -1.32
N LEU A 228 -3.57 6.73 -2.58
CA LEU A 228 -2.91 7.29 -3.74
C LEU A 228 -3.82 8.40 -4.26
N PHE A 229 -3.30 9.63 -4.33
CA PHE A 229 -4.07 10.79 -4.76
C PHE A 229 -4.12 10.89 -6.29
N ASP A 230 -5.02 11.72 -6.81
CA ASP A 230 -5.23 11.88 -8.27
C ASP A 230 -3.95 12.30 -8.99
N ASP A 231 -3.15 13.19 -8.40
CA ASP A 231 -1.87 13.67 -8.95
C ASP A 231 -0.79 12.57 -9.06
N ALA A 232 -0.98 11.43 -8.39
CA ALA A 232 -0.10 10.27 -8.61
C ALA A 232 -0.20 9.73 -10.04
N ALA A 233 -1.36 9.88 -10.69
CA ALA A 233 -1.55 9.43 -12.07
C ALA A 233 -0.67 10.20 -13.06
N SER A 234 -0.30 11.45 -12.77
CA SER A 234 0.62 12.23 -13.60
C SER A 234 2.08 12.15 -13.12
N SER A 235 2.36 11.38 -12.06
CA SER A 235 3.70 11.22 -11.49
C SER A 235 4.49 10.13 -12.21
N THR A 236 5.18 10.52 -13.29
CA THR A 236 5.93 9.64 -14.20
C THR A 236 7.45 9.64 -13.93
N LEU A 237 8.22 9.02 -14.82
CA LEU A 237 9.70 8.98 -14.77
C LEU A 237 10.30 10.37 -14.53
N GLY A 238 11.25 10.45 -13.60
CA GLY A 238 12.01 11.66 -13.32
C GLY A 238 11.30 12.68 -12.43
N VAL A 239 10.00 12.49 -12.13
CA VAL A 239 9.28 13.37 -11.20
C VAL A 239 9.98 13.34 -9.84
N PRO A 240 10.41 14.50 -9.31
CA PRO A 240 11.06 14.57 -8.02
C PRO A 240 10.03 14.44 -6.90
N VAL A 241 10.36 13.66 -5.88
CA VAL A 241 9.48 13.38 -4.75
C VAL A 241 10.10 13.77 -3.42
N GLU A 242 9.29 14.34 -2.54
CA GLU A 242 9.62 14.60 -1.14
C GLU A 242 8.87 13.60 -0.26
N LEU A 243 9.56 12.99 0.71
CA LEU A 243 8.92 12.16 1.72
C LEU A 243 8.88 12.89 3.06
N ARG A 244 7.68 12.95 3.66
CA ARG A 244 7.45 13.47 5.01
C ARG A 244 6.91 12.37 5.90
N CYS A 245 7.42 12.29 7.12
CA CYS A 245 6.97 11.29 8.09
C CYS A 245 6.76 11.93 9.47
N ARG A 246 5.63 11.64 10.10
CA ARG A 246 5.39 11.93 11.51
C ARG A 246 5.39 10.62 12.29
N LEU A 247 6.12 10.61 13.40
CA LEU A 247 6.30 9.44 14.26
C LEU A 247 5.44 9.52 15.51
N LEU A 248 4.62 8.50 15.74
CA LEU A 248 3.73 8.41 16.88
C LEU A 248 4.02 7.12 17.66
N LEU A 249 4.54 7.27 18.88
CA LEU A 249 4.65 6.15 19.81
C LEU A 249 3.32 5.94 20.53
N ARG A 250 2.88 4.68 20.63
CA ARG A 250 1.61 4.29 21.26
C ARG A 250 1.82 3.12 22.22
N ALA A 251 0.79 2.84 23.04
CA ALA A 251 0.72 1.69 23.95
C ALA A 251 1.99 1.53 24.83
N ARG A 252 2.33 2.56 25.62
CA ARG A 252 3.54 2.58 26.48
C ARG A 252 4.84 2.31 25.70
N ASN A 253 4.96 2.86 24.50
CA ASN A 253 6.13 2.71 23.61
C ASN A 253 6.38 1.27 23.16
N THR A 254 5.31 0.50 22.88
CA THR A 254 5.41 -0.85 22.30
C THR A 254 5.03 -0.88 20.81
N ILE A 255 4.35 0.18 20.35
CA ILE A 255 3.85 0.33 18.98
C ILE A 255 4.40 1.62 18.41
N VAL A 256 4.95 1.54 17.19
CA VAL A 256 5.45 2.69 16.43
C VAL A 256 4.54 2.89 15.22
N VAL A 257 3.90 4.04 15.14
CA VAL A 257 3.07 4.42 14.00
C VAL A 257 3.80 5.49 13.20
N PHE A 258 3.92 5.26 11.90
CA PHE A 258 4.51 6.17 10.93
C PHE A 258 3.39 6.74 10.06
N GLU A 259 3.05 8.01 10.23
CA GLU A 259 2.18 8.76 9.32
C GLU A 259 3.07 9.33 8.21
N GLN A 260 2.96 8.78 7.00
CA GLN A 260 3.87 9.05 5.90
C GLN A 260 3.16 9.67 4.71
N TRP A 261 3.82 10.64 4.09
CA TRP A 261 3.35 11.38 2.94
C TRP A 261 4.44 11.41 1.87
N MET A 262 4.03 11.21 0.63
CA MET A 262 4.84 11.45 -0.56
C MET A 262 4.24 12.66 -1.28
N LEU A 263 5.07 13.66 -1.55
CA LEU A 263 4.69 14.86 -2.27
C LEU A 263 5.53 15.00 -3.52
N ASN A 264 5.00 15.67 -4.54
CA ASN A 264 5.83 16.19 -5.62
C ASN A 264 6.72 17.29 -5.04
N ALA A 265 8.03 17.17 -5.20
CA ALA A 265 8.99 18.07 -4.54
C ALA A 265 8.97 19.50 -5.10
N GLU A 266 8.49 19.70 -6.32
CA GLU A 266 8.42 21.01 -6.97
C GLU A 266 7.13 21.75 -6.63
N THR A 267 6.00 21.03 -6.64
CA THR A 267 4.66 21.62 -6.48
C THR A 267 4.11 21.46 -5.06
N SER A 268 4.75 20.65 -4.21
CA SER A 268 4.23 20.24 -2.89
C SER A 268 2.84 19.57 -2.94
N THR A 269 2.42 19.08 -4.11
CA THR A 269 1.15 18.36 -4.26
C THR A 269 1.27 16.96 -3.64
N PRO A 270 0.26 16.50 -2.88
CA PRO A 270 0.30 15.17 -2.28
C PRO A 270 0.08 14.09 -3.35
N LEU A 271 0.99 13.10 -3.39
CA LEU A 271 0.95 11.99 -4.33
C LEU A 271 0.46 10.70 -3.66
N ALA A 272 0.94 10.42 -2.45
CA ALA A 272 0.48 9.27 -1.68
C ALA A 272 0.55 9.53 -0.17
N ARG A 273 -0.22 8.78 0.60
CA ARG A 273 -0.15 8.73 2.07
C ARG A 273 -0.25 7.28 2.55
N ALA A 274 0.44 6.97 3.64
CA ALA A 274 0.16 5.76 4.41
C ALA A 274 0.40 5.95 5.91
N ASP A 275 -0.48 5.37 6.71
CA ASP A 275 -0.34 5.26 8.16
C ASP A 275 0.05 3.80 8.47
N ILE A 276 1.31 3.58 8.84
CA ILE A 276 1.92 2.26 9.00
C ILE A 276 2.21 1.99 10.47
N THR A 277 1.66 0.91 11.00
CA THR A 277 1.91 0.44 12.35
C THR A 277 2.95 -0.69 12.34
N CYS A 278 4.11 -0.42 12.95
CA CYS A 278 5.16 -1.40 13.19
C CYS A 278 5.12 -1.94 14.62
N LEU A 279 5.42 -3.23 14.76
CA LEU A 279 5.49 -3.96 16.01
C LEU A 279 6.90 -4.53 16.20
N CYS A 280 7.39 -4.52 17.44
CA CYS A 280 8.56 -5.30 17.82
C CYS A 280 8.09 -6.69 18.24
N MET A 281 8.70 -7.74 17.69
CA MET A 281 8.33 -9.13 17.91
C MET A 281 9.57 -9.91 18.33
N ASN A 282 9.47 -10.76 19.35
CA ASN A 282 10.53 -11.70 19.68
C ASN A 282 10.69 -12.71 18.54
N ALA A 283 11.91 -12.87 18.04
CA ALA A 283 12.22 -13.79 16.94
C ALA A 283 11.98 -15.26 17.32
N SER A 284 12.10 -15.61 18.61
CA SER A 284 12.00 -17.00 19.10
C SER A 284 10.56 -17.52 19.21
N ASP A 285 9.62 -16.68 19.69
CA ASP A 285 8.25 -17.11 19.97
C ASP A 285 7.17 -16.29 19.24
N GLY A 286 7.58 -15.30 18.45
CA GLY A 286 6.66 -14.47 17.66
C GLY A 286 5.72 -13.62 18.51
N LYS A 287 5.99 -13.41 19.81
CA LYS A 287 5.18 -12.53 20.65
C LYS A 287 5.65 -11.10 20.58
N MET A 288 4.74 -10.17 20.87
CA MET A 288 5.08 -8.75 21.00
C MET A 288 6.14 -8.53 22.07
N ALA A 289 7.16 -7.76 21.72
CA ALA A 289 8.21 -7.29 22.59
C ALA A 289 8.07 -5.79 22.83
N ALA A 290 8.61 -5.30 23.94
CA ALA A 290 8.73 -3.85 24.15
C ALA A 290 9.73 -3.26 23.13
N VAL A 291 9.51 -2.00 22.71
CA VAL A 291 10.46 -1.34 21.81
C VAL A 291 11.81 -1.20 22.53
N PRO A 292 12.91 -1.76 21.98
CA PRO A 292 14.22 -1.69 22.60
C PRO A 292 14.65 -0.25 22.88
N LYS A 293 15.42 -0.05 23.96
CA LYS A 293 15.82 1.29 24.41
C LYS A 293 16.52 2.08 23.30
N ARG A 294 17.43 1.43 22.58
CA ARG A 294 18.17 2.01 21.46
C ARG A 294 17.26 2.44 20.32
N LEU A 295 16.28 1.62 19.95
CA LEU A 295 15.27 1.99 18.95
C LEU A 295 14.44 3.19 19.42
N ARG A 296 14.06 3.25 20.71
CA ARG A 296 13.38 4.44 21.26
C ARG A 296 14.25 5.69 21.19
N GLU A 297 15.54 5.57 21.52
CA GLU A 297 16.51 6.67 21.44
C GLU A 297 16.65 7.16 19.99
N ASN A 298 16.76 6.26 19.01
CA ASN A 298 16.81 6.62 17.59
C ASN A 298 15.54 7.35 17.14
N LEU A 299 14.36 6.82 17.46
CA LEU A 299 13.07 7.42 17.09
C LEU A 299 12.85 8.78 17.76
N SER A 300 13.32 8.96 19.00
CA SER A 300 13.18 10.23 19.73
C SER A 300 13.93 11.40 19.09
N ARG A 301 15.02 11.13 18.34
CA ARG A 301 15.76 12.16 17.58
C ARG A 301 14.93 12.82 16.49
N TRP A 302 13.84 12.16 16.09
CA TRP A 302 12.95 12.55 15.02
C TRP A 302 11.59 13.05 15.51
N GLN A 303 11.38 13.14 16.83
CA GLN A 303 10.15 13.66 17.44
C GLN A 303 10.26 15.14 17.88
N ILE A 304 11.32 15.83 17.46
CA ILE A 304 11.61 17.25 17.78
C ILE A 304 10.73 18.15 16.93
#